data_AF-A0A658Z0Y8-F1
#
_entry.id   AF-A0A658Z0Y8-F1
#
_cell.length_a   1.000
_cell.length_b   1.000
_cell.length_c   1.000
_cell.angle_alpha   90.00
_cell.angle_beta   90.00
_cell.angle_gamma   90.00
#
_symmetry.space_group_name_H-M   'P 1'
#
loop_
_entity.id
_entity.type
_entity.pdbx_description
1 polymer ?
#
loop_
_entity_poly.entity_id
_entity_poly.type
_entity_poly.pdbx_seq_one_letter_code
_entity_poly.pdbx_strand_id
1 'polypeptide(L)'
;MLFPGAPQNRIVYRHIAAQYINDIYQNVDYKPHQDDYSSAEKFLTHFNKKCKNQTLALISSRPEGRCVAACGDFGLVMKAYFDKMESNGISVMAAILLVDNHALTVRLRIKNTTEGCTHYVISVYDPNVTNDKIRIMSESKEDIKHYSLMDFMNVDYSLLKWSNDHVINQSVAIIPALPKEQLLMLKGTVDEITPPLSPATMNLLMAIGQNHQLTQLMIQLQKMPELHRTEMLTAYNSINLPGLYLAINYGNADIVETIFNSLSETGYEGLLSKKNLMHILEAKDKNGFSGLFLAISRKDKNVVTSILNVLPKLAATHHLDNEQVYKFLSAKNRTSSHVLYHVMANGDADMLKIVLVALPLLIRTCHLTKEQVLDLLKAKDFYGCPRLYLAMQNGHSYIVKVILEALPCLAQEINISASDIVDLLTAKSLARDTGLFMAMQRGHMNVINTIFNALPTLFNTFKFDKKI
;
A
#
# COMPACT_ATOMS: atom_id res chain seq x y z
N MET A 1 -22.38 5.26 -8.45
CA MET A 1 -22.52 5.93 -7.13
C MET A 1 -21.81 5.09 -6.07
N LEU A 2 -20.83 5.66 -5.38
CA LEU A 2 -20.12 5.05 -4.24
C LEU A 2 -20.44 5.92 -3.01
N PHE A 3 -21.24 5.40 -2.08
CA PHE A 3 -21.50 6.06 -0.80
C PHE A 3 -20.51 5.56 0.27
N PRO A 4 -19.98 6.43 1.14
CA PRO A 4 -19.14 6.06 2.26
C PRO A 4 -20.01 5.66 3.47
N GLY A 5 -19.69 4.54 4.14
CA GLY A 5 -20.24 4.25 5.47
C GLY A 5 -20.93 2.90 5.72
N ALA A 6 -20.69 1.83 4.95
CA ALA A 6 -21.12 0.47 5.35
C ALA A 6 -20.01 -0.58 5.16
N PRO A 7 -19.79 -1.48 6.14
CA PRO A 7 -18.76 -2.51 6.08
C PRO A 7 -19.21 -3.81 5.34
N GLN A 8 -18.24 -4.50 4.73
CA GLN A 8 -18.07 -5.96 4.78
C GLN A 8 -18.89 -6.98 3.95
N ASN A 9 -19.78 -6.65 2.99
CA ASN A 9 -20.61 -7.70 2.33
C ASN A 9 -20.58 -7.84 0.79
N ARG A 10 -19.56 -7.34 0.07
CA ARG A 10 -19.41 -7.63 -1.37
C ARG A 10 -18.43 -8.80 -1.60
N ILE A 11 -18.91 -9.92 -2.12
CA ILE A 11 -18.05 -10.97 -2.65
C ILE A 11 -17.53 -10.51 -4.02
N VAL A 12 -16.22 -10.62 -4.26
CA VAL A 12 -15.55 -10.24 -5.51
C VAL A 12 -14.63 -11.38 -5.93
N TYR A 13 -14.15 -11.38 -7.18
CA TYR A 13 -13.42 -12.49 -7.80
C TYR A 13 -12.27 -13.05 -6.95
N ARG A 14 -11.50 -12.19 -6.28
CA ARG A 14 -10.44 -12.60 -5.35
C ARG A 14 -10.90 -13.55 -4.24
N HIS A 15 -12.11 -13.36 -3.70
CA HIS A 15 -12.65 -14.24 -2.66
C HIS A 15 -13.02 -15.62 -3.21
N ILE A 16 -13.52 -15.67 -4.45
CA ILE A 16 -13.88 -16.91 -5.13
C ILE A 16 -12.61 -17.69 -5.50
N ALA A 17 -11.59 -17.00 -6.02
CA ALA A 17 -10.28 -17.58 -6.29
C ALA A 17 -9.64 -18.17 -5.02
N ALA A 18 -9.67 -17.43 -3.92
CA ALA A 18 -9.15 -17.92 -2.64
C ALA A 18 -9.92 -19.13 -2.09
N GLN A 19 -11.25 -19.16 -2.25
CA GLN A 19 -12.04 -20.33 -1.85
C GLN A 19 -11.67 -21.56 -2.68
N TYR A 20 -11.51 -21.43 -3.99
CA TYR A 20 -11.12 -22.56 -4.85
C TYR A 20 -9.77 -23.16 -4.43
N ILE A 21 -8.82 -22.33 -3.96
CA ILE A 21 -7.58 -22.82 -3.36
C ILE A 21 -7.87 -23.69 -2.12
N ASN A 22 -8.76 -23.26 -1.22
CA ASN A 22 -9.13 -24.07 -0.07
C ASN A 22 -9.73 -25.42 -0.50
N ASP A 23 -10.60 -25.41 -1.51
CA ASP A 23 -11.25 -26.62 -2.00
C ASP A 23 -10.23 -27.59 -2.61
N ILE A 24 -9.22 -27.08 -3.33
CA ILE A 24 -8.12 -27.90 -3.87
C ILE A 24 -7.35 -28.61 -2.76
N TYR A 25 -7.07 -27.92 -1.65
CA TYR A 25 -6.33 -28.52 -0.53
C TYR A 25 -7.19 -29.40 0.37
N GLN A 26 -8.51 -29.25 0.36
CA GLN A 26 -9.44 -30.18 1.01
C GLN A 26 -9.67 -31.44 0.17
N ASN A 27 -9.77 -31.28 -1.15
CA ASN A 27 -9.94 -32.36 -2.10
C ASN A 27 -9.13 -32.04 -3.38
N VAL A 28 -8.02 -32.76 -3.57
CA VAL A 28 -7.11 -32.60 -4.72
C VAL A 28 -7.81 -32.78 -6.08
N ASP A 29 -8.87 -33.57 -6.12
CA ASP A 29 -9.67 -33.84 -7.32
C ASP A 29 -10.86 -32.89 -7.50
N TYR A 30 -11.02 -31.90 -6.62
CA TYR A 30 -12.10 -30.93 -6.67
C TYR A 30 -12.22 -30.25 -8.05
N LYS A 31 -13.48 -30.04 -8.44
CA LYS A 31 -13.90 -29.31 -9.62
C LYS A 31 -14.96 -28.29 -9.17
N PRO A 32 -14.91 -27.03 -9.63
CA PRO A 32 -15.98 -26.08 -9.36
C PRO A 32 -17.31 -26.68 -9.84
N HIS A 33 -18.32 -26.79 -8.96
CA HIS A 33 -19.62 -27.34 -9.34
C HIS A 33 -20.61 -26.19 -9.57
N GLN A 34 -21.43 -26.30 -10.62
CA GLN A 34 -22.47 -25.31 -10.91
C GLN A 34 -23.44 -25.12 -9.74
N ASP A 35 -23.65 -26.18 -8.95
CA ASP A 35 -24.49 -26.15 -7.75
C ASP A 35 -24.00 -25.17 -6.69
N ASP A 36 -22.70 -24.95 -6.55
CA ASP A 36 -22.11 -24.00 -5.58
C ASP A 36 -22.50 -22.55 -5.91
N TYR A 37 -22.93 -22.30 -7.14
CA TYR A 37 -23.36 -20.99 -7.67
C TYR A 37 -24.87 -20.95 -8.01
N SER A 38 -25.61 -22.03 -7.78
CA SER A 38 -27.01 -22.16 -8.22
C SER A 38 -28.00 -21.29 -7.44
N SER A 39 -27.61 -20.75 -6.28
CA SER A 39 -28.41 -19.78 -5.52
C SER A 39 -27.53 -18.92 -4.61
N ALA A 40 -28.05 -17.76 -4.20
CA ALA A 40 -27.36 -16.88 -3.25
C ALA A 40 -27.09 -17.56 -1.90
N GLU A 41 -27.99 -18.45 -1.46
CA GLU A 41 -27.83 -19.21 -0.21
C GLU A 41 -26.68 -20.21 -0.30
N LYS A 42 -26.68 -21.07 -1.33
CA LYS A 42 -25.58 -22.03 -1.57
C LYS A 42 -24.24 -21.31 -1.74
N PHE A 43 -24.24 -20.20 -2.46
CA PHE A 43 -23.07 -19.35 -2.62
C PHE A 43 -22.57 -18.82 -1.27
N LEU A 44 -23.44 -18.29 -0.40
CA LEU A 44 -23.02 -17.79 0.91
C LEU A 44 -22.59 -18.90 1.88
N THR A 45 -23.16 -20.10 1.77
CA THR A 45 -22.72 -21.27 2.56
C THR A 45 -21.34 -21.76 2.15
N HIS A 46 -21.03 -21.76 0.85
CA HIS A 46 -19.74 -22.17 0.32
C HIS A 46 -18.67 -21.07 0.51
N PHE A 47 -19.01 -19.80 0.23
CA PHE A 47 -18.12 -18.64 0.33
C PHE A 47 -18.33 -17.87 1.65
N ASN A 48 -17.81 -18.41 2.75
CA ASN A 48 -17.98 -17.80 4.07
C ASN A 48 -17.11 -16.53 4.30
N LYS A 49 -17.32 -15.83 5.42
CA LYS A 49 -16.57 -14.61 5.79
C LYS A 49 -15.05 -14.79 5.87
N LYS A 50 -14.54 -16.00 6.13
CA LYS A 50 -13.10 -16.29 6.26
C LYS A 50 -12.37 -16.01 4.94
N CYS A 51 -13.01 -16.27 3.81
CA CYS A 51 -12.43 -16.09 2.47
C CYS A 51 -12.30 -14.63 2.04
N LYS A 52 -13.07 -13.72 2.67
CA LYS A 52 -13.00 -12.27 2.36
C LYS A 52 -11.62 -11.67 2.58
N ASN A 53 -10.86 -12.21 3.53
CA ASN A 53 -9.54 -11.69 3.88
C ASN A 53 -8.40 -12.57 3.38
N GLN A 54 -8.66 -13.76 2.82
CA GLN A 54 -7.61 -14.72 2.48
C GLN A 54 -6.67 -14.23 1.38
N THR A 55 -7.18 -13.68 0.28
CA THR A 55 -6.31 -13.15 -0.77
C THR A 55 -5.44 -12.00 -0.27
N LEU A 56 -6.04 -11.10 0.53
CA LEU A 56 -5.30 -9.98 1.13
C LEU A 56 -4.24 -10.50 2.10
N ALA A 57 -4.58 -11.48 2.94
CA ALA A 57 -3.64 -12.11 3.85
C ALA A 57 -2.50 -12.82 3.11
N LEU A 58 -2.78 -13.48 1.98
CA LEU A 58 -1.79 -14.14 1.16
C LEU A 58 -0.84 -13.12 0.48
N ILE A 59 -1.40 -12.04 -0.08
CA ILE A 59 -0.60 -10.93 -0.63
C ILE A 59 0.28 -10.33 0.46
N SER A 60 -0.29 -10.01 1.62
CA SER A 60 0.44 -9.44 2.76
C SER A 60 1.45 -10.40 3.38
N SER A 61 1.24 -11.72 3.32
CA SER A 61 2.19 -12.70 3.85
C SER A 61 3.40 -12.89 2.95
N ARG A 62 3.35 -12.41 1.71
CA ARG A 62 4.48 -12.41 0.76
C ARG A 62 5.17 -13.78 0.66
N PRO A 63 4.45 -14.82 0.19
CA PRO A 63 5.00 -16.16 0.09
C PRO A 63 6.25 -16.17 -0.80
N GLU A 64 7.14 -17.11 -0.53
CA GLU A 64 8.29 -17.40 -1.39
C GLU A 64 7.81 -17.86 -2.77
N GLY A 65 8.60 -17.57 -3.79
CA GLY A 65 8.27 -17.91 -5.17
C GLY A 65 7.27 -16.97 -5.84
N ARG A 66 6.79 -15.92 -5.18
CA ARG A 66 5.94 -14.91 -5.83
C ARG A 66 6.73 -14.14 -6.90
N CYS A 67 6.11 -13.88 -8.04
CA CYS A 67 6.73 -13.08 -9.11
C CYS A 67 5.68 -12.36 -9.96
N VAL A 68 6.16 -11.46 -10.81
CA VAL A 68 5.43 -10.94 -11.97
C VAL A 68 6.15 -11.39 -13.22
N ALA A 69 5.41 -11.94 -14.18
CA ALA A 69 5.93 -12.39 -15.46
C ALA A 69 5.08 -11.83 -16.61
N ALA A 70 5.63 -11.84 -17.82
CA ALA A 70 4.83 -11.58 -19.00
C ALA A 70 3.77 -12.67 -19.14
N CYS A 71 2.57 -12.32 -19.63
CA CYS A 71 1.54 -13.33 -19.87
C CYS A 71 2.01 -14.39 -20.89
N GLY A 72 2.89 -14.02 -21.83
CA GLY A 72 3.55 -14.96 -22.75
C GLY A 72 4.53 -15.93 -22.08
N ASP A 73 5.15 -15.53 -20.97
CA ASP A 73 6.13 -16.34 -20.23
C ASP A 73 5.48 -17.11 -19.07
N PHE A 74 4.15 -17.19 -19.02
CA PHE A 74 3.41 -17.86 -17.96
C PHE A 74 3.85 -19.32 -17.79
N GLY A 75 3.95 -20.06 -18.89
CA GLY A 75 4.41 -21.45 -18.92
C GLY A 75 5.83 -21.61 -18.37
N LEU A 76 6.72 -20.66 -18.64
CA LEU A 76 8.09 -20.65 -18.11
C LEU A 76 8.09 -20.64 -16.57
N VAL A 77 7.23 -19.81 -15.96
CA VAL A 77 7.07 -19.79 -14.50
C VAL A 77 6.51 -21.12 -13.99
N MET A 78 5.48 -21.66 -14.66
CA MET A 78 4.88 -22.94 -14.25
C MET A 78 5.89 -24.09 -14.31
N LYS A 79 6.76 -24.11 -15.33
CA LYS A 79 7.88 -25.05 -15.45
C LYS A 79 8.81 -24.96 -14.25
N ALA A 80 9.22 -23.75 -13.87
CA ALA A 80 10.09 -23.53 -12.71
C ALA A 80 9.44 -24.03 -11.39
N TYR A 81 8.13 -23.82 -11.24
CA TYR A 81 7.39 -24.39 -10.11
C TYR A 81 7.34 -25.91 -10.15
N PHE A 82 7.12 -26.54 -11.31
CA PHE A 82 7.16 -28.00 -11.43
C PHE A 82 8.52 -28.58 -11.06
N ASP A 83 9.64 -27.94 -11.44
CA ASP A 83 10.99 -28.37 -11.03
C ASP A 83 11.14 -28.37 -9.51
N LYS A 84 10.60 -27.36 -8.83
CA LYS A 84 10.61 -27.29 -7.37
C LYS A 84 9.66 -28.28 -6.72
N MET A 85 8.48 -28.47 -7.30
CA MET A 85 7.52 -29.46 -6.82
C MET A 85 8.12 -30.87 -6.86
N GLU A 86 8.77 -31.26 -7.97
CA GLU A 86 9.43 -32.56 -8.08
C GLU A 86 10.57 -32.73 -7.09
N SER A 87 11.48 -31.74 -7.01
CA SER A 87 12.62 -31.82 -6.09
C SER A 87 12.23 -31.88 -4.62
N ASN A 88 10.99 -31.47 -4.28
CA ASN A 88 10.45 -31.50 -2.92
C ASN A 88 9.36 -32.58 -2.72
N GLY A 89 9.11 -33.44 -3.71
CA GLY A 89 8.14 -34.54 -3.61
C GLY A 89 6.67 -34.09 -3.49
N ILE A 90 6.33 -32.93 -4.05
CA ILE A 90 4.99 -32.33 -3.96
C ILE A 90 4.23 -32.57 -5.26
N SER A 91 3.05 -33.18 -5.15
CA SER A 91 2.22 -33.51 -6.31
C SER A 91 1.18 -32.45 -6.65
N VAL A 92 0.89 -31.49 -5.75
CA VAL A 92 -0.15 -30.47 -5.94
C VAL A 92 0.27 -29.12 -5.36
N MET A 93 0.06 -28.07 -6.14
CA MET A 93 0.24 -26.69 -5.73
C MET A 93 -0.89 -25.83 -6.29
N ALA A 94 -1.28 -24.78 -5.57
CA ALA A 94 -2.16 -23.74 -6.10
C ALA A 94 -1.52 -22.36 -5.92
N ALA A 95 -1.92 -21.41 -6.76
CA ALA A 95 -1.50 -20.02 -6.66
C ALA A 95 -2.64 -19.08 -7.10
N ILE A 96 -2.66 -17.88 -6.54
CA ILE A 96 -3.47 -16.79 -7.07
C ILE A 96 -2.72 -16.19 -8.25
N LEU A 97 -3.43 -15.99 -9.36
CA LEU A 97 -2.98 -15.14 -10.45
C LEU A 97 -3.68 -13.79 -10.32
N LEU A 98 -2.93 -12.69 -10.33
CA LEU A 98 -3.47 -11.35 -10.32
C LEU A 98 -3.10 -10.67 -11.64
N VAL A 99 -4.12 -10.36 -12.44
CA VAL A 99 -4.01 -9.60 -13.68
C VAL A 99 -4.71 -8.26 -13.43
N ASP A 100 -3.91 -7.20 -13.34
CA ASP A 100 -4.36 -5.88 -12.93
C ASP A 100 -5.07 -5.91 -11.54
N ASN A 101 -6.40 -5.87 -11.48
CA ASN A 101 -7.19 -5.98 -10.26
C ASN A 101 -8.07 -7.25 -10.22
N HIS A 102 -8.02 -8.09 -11.25
CA HIS A 102 -8.74 -9.36 -11.31
C HIS A 102 -7.89 -10.52 -10.82
N ALA A 103 -8.53 -11.46 -10.12
CA ALA A 103 -7.86 -12.58 -9.50
C ALA A 103 -8.42 -13.90 -10.04
N LEU A 104 -7.50 -14.73 -10.56
CA LEU A 104 -7.74 -16.09 -11.03
C LEU A 104 -7.03 -17.07 -10.08
N THR A 105 -7.28 -18.36 -10.27
CA THR A 105 -6.51 -19.42 -9.58
C THR A 105 -5.85 -20.32 -10.59
N VAL A 106 -4.58 -20.64 -10.37
CA VAL A 106 -3.91 -21.75 -11.06
C VAL A 106 -3.71 -22.91 -10.09
N ARG A 107 -3.93 -24.12 -10.60
CA ARG A 107 -3.59 -25.38 -9.93
C ARG A 107 -2.59 -26.14 -10.78
N LEU A 108 -1.50 -26.56 -10.15
CA LEU A 108 -0.48 -27.44 -10.70
C LEU A 108 -0.62 -28.82 -10.09
N ARG A 109 -0.57 -29.87 -10.93
CA ARG A 109 -0.53 -31.26 -10.48
C ARG A 109 0.52 -32.06 -11.23
N ILE A 110 1.27 -32.88 -10.49
CA ILE A 110 2.13 -33.95 -11.01
C ILE A 110 1.38 -35.26 -10.80
N LYS A 111 1.10 -35.98 -11.88
CA LYS A 111 0.37 -37.25 -11.85
C LYS A 111 1.24 -38.36 -12.40
N ASN A 112 1.50 -39.37 -11.60
CA ASN A 112 2.17 -40.58 -12.06
C ASN A 112 1.09 -41.59 -12.45
N THR A 113 1.11 -42.07 -13.69
CA THR A 113 0.22 -43.14 -14.13
C THR A 113 0.71 -44.49 -13.65
N THR A 114 -0.18 -45.47 -13.65
CA THR A 114 0.14 -46.87 -13.37
C THR A 114 1.15 -47.46 -14.36
N GLU A 115 1.29 -46.83 -15.53
CA GLU A 115 2.24 -47.20 -16.60
C GLU A 115 3.62 -46.54 -16.44
N GLY A 116 3.83 -45.74 -15.37
CA GLY A 116 5.09 -45.08 -15.08
C GLY A 116 5.29 -43.73 -15.77
N CYS A 117 4.27 -43.20 -16.46
CA CYS A 117 4.34 -41.89 -17.12
C CYS A 117 3.98 -40.76 -16.13
N THR A 118 4.83 -39.76 -16.04
CA THR A 118 4.57 -38.54 -15.26
C THR A 118 3.89 -37.50 -16.15
N HIS A 119 2.73 -37.02 -15.72
CA HIS A 119 1.98 -35.95 -16.39
C HIS A 119 1.96 -34.69 -15.53
N TYR A 120 2.33 -33.58 -16.16
CA TYR A 120 2.28 -32.24 -15.60
C TYR A 120 1.01 -31.55 -16.06
N VAL A 121 0.20 -31.11 -15.10
CA VAL A 121 -1.14 -30.60 -15.36
C VAL A 121 -1.25 -29.19 -14.81
N ILE A 122 -1.61 -28.25 -15.69
CA ILE A 122 -1.96 -26.88 -15.34
C ILE A 122 -3.47 -26.74 -15.49
N SER A 123 -4.14 -26.20 -14.47
CA SER A 123 -5.56 -25.83 -14.56
C SER A 123 -5.74 -24.40 -14.08
N VAL A 124 -6.25 -23.52 -14.95
CA VAL A 124 -6.59 -22.15 -14.57
C VAL A 124 -8.10 -22.03 -14.45
N TYR A 125 -8.53 -21.41 -13.36
CA TYR A 125 -9.92 -21.14 -13.05
C TYR A 125 -10.13 -19.63 -12.98
N ASP A 126 -11.02 -19.11 -13.82
CA ASP A 126 -11.50 -17.73 -13.77
C ASP A 126 -12.84 -17.68 -13.04
N PRO A 127 -12.92 -16.99 -11.88
CA PRO A 127 -14.18 -16.75 -11.19
C PRO A 127 -15.30 -16.09 -12.01
N ASN A 128 -15.00 -15.42 -13.13
CA ASN A 128 -16.03 -14.93 -14.07
C ASN A 128 -16.73 -16.05 -14.81
N VAL A 129 -16.01 -17.15 -15.06
CA VAL A 129 -16.51 -18.33 -15.73
C VAL A 129 -16.77 -19.36 -14.65
N THR A 130 -17.88 -19.18 -13.95
CA THR A 130 -18.13 -19.73 -12.60
C THR A 130 -18.00 -21.25 -12.48
N ASN A 131 -18.13 -22.01 -13.57
CA ASN A 131 -18.09 -23.47 -13.62
C ASN A 131 -16.96 -24.07 -14.47
N ASP A 132 -16.18 -23.28 -15.20
CA ASP A 132 -15.20 -23.81 -16.15
C ASP A 132 -13.76 -23.53 -15.73
N LYS A 133 -12.90 -24.52 -15.95
CA LYS A 133 -11.44 -24.36 -15.88
C LYS A 133 -10.83 -24.87 -17.17
N ILE A 134 -9.86 -24.14 -17.71
CA ILE A 134 -9.06 -24.66 -18.82
C ILE A 134 -7.92 -25.48 -18.24
N ARG A 135 -7.70 -26.66 -18.82
CA ARG A 135 -6.68 -27.60 -18.39
C ARG A 135 -5.80 -27.98 -19.57
N ILE A 136 -4.50 -27.87 -19.37
CA ILE A 136 -3.48 -28.41 -20.27
C ILE A 136 -2.71 -29.50 -19.51
N MET A 137 -2.35 -30.55 -20.22
CA MET A 137 -1.61 -31.70 -19.70
C MET A 137 -0.49 -32.02 -20.68
N SER A 138 0.72 -32.17 -20.16
CA SER A 138 1.89 -32.62 -20.94
C SER A 138 2.67 -33.68 -20.15
N GLU A 139 3.35 -34.56 -20.86
CA GLU A 139 4.33 -35.51 -20.32
C GLU A 139 5.70 -34.85 -20.09
N SER A 140 5.92 -33.66 -20.64
CA SER A 140 7.18 -32.91 -20.54
C SER A 140 6.96 -31.49 -20.01
N LYS A 141 7.73 -31.14 -18.97
CA LYS A 141 7.81 -29.74 -18.47
C LYS A 141 8.37 -28.78 -19.51
N GLU A 142 9.17 -29.28 -20.45
CA GLU A 142 9.74 -28.45 -21.51
C GLU A 142 8.69 -28.01 -22.53
N ASP A 143 7.62 -28.78 -22.73
CA ASP A 143 6.51 -28.34 -23.58
C ASP A 143 5.66 -27.29 -22.87
N ILE A 144 5.56 -27.39 -21.53
CA ILE A 144 4.80 -26.44 -20.71
C ILE A 144 5.32 -25.01 -20.84
N LYS A 145 6.63 -24.83 -21.02
CA LYS A 145 7.25 -23.49 -21.04
C LYS A 145 6.74 -22.59 -22.16
N HIS A 146 6.14 -23.18 -23.22
CA HIS A 146 5.67 -22.48 -24.41
C HIS A 146 4.23 -21.97 -24.30
N TYR A 147 3.49 -22.35 -23.26
CA TYR A 147 2.12 -21.86 -23.07
C TYR A 147 2.11 -20.48 -22.44
N SER A 148 1.29 -19.61 -22.99
CA SER A 148 0.93 -18.32 -22.42
C SER A 148 -0.23 -18.47 -21.42
N LEU A 149 -0.49 -17.44 -20.63
CA LEU A 149 -1.71 -17.36 -19.83
C LEU A 149 -2.98 -17.39 -20.72
N MET A 150 -2.88 -16.88 -21.96
CA MET A 150 -4.02 -16.76 -22.87
C MET A 150 -4.52 -18.10 -23.39
N ASP A 151 -3.64 -19.11 -23.46
CA ASP A 151 -4.03 -20.49 -23.76
C ASP A 151 -4.96 -21.08 -22.70
N PHE A 152 -5.08 -20.41 -21.53
CA PHE A 152 -5.96 -20.79 -20.43
C PHE A 152 -7.14 -19.83 -20.20
N MET A 153 -7.39 -18.88 -21.11
CA MET A 153 -8.51 -17.94 -21.02
C MET A 153 -9.52 -18.22 -22.15
N ASN A 154 -10.76 -18.61 -21.81
CA ASN A 154 -11.81 -18.99 -22.78
C ASN A 154 -12.85 -17.88 -23.02
N VAL A 155 -12.48 -16.63 -22.78
CA VAL A 155 -13.45 -15.52 -22.75
C VAL A 155 -13.16 -14.59 -23.92
N ASP A 156 -14.21 -14.26 -24.67
CA ASP A 156 -14.16 -13.14 -25.62
C ASP A 156 -13.73 -11.88 -24.86
N TYR A 157 -12.55 -11.36 -25.20
CA TYR A 157 -11.94 -10.23 -24.49
C TYR A 157 -12.86 -9.01 -24.45
N SER A 158 -13.70 -8.83 -25.47
CA SER A 158 -14.70 -7.77 -25.52
C SER A 158 -15.75 -7.83 -24.39
N LEU A 159 -15.91 -8.99 -23.76
CA LEU A 159 -16.84 -9.22 -22.64
C LEU A 159 -16.17 -9.03 -21.26
N LEU A 160 -14.85 -8.86 -21.20
CA LEU A 160 -14.11 -8.68 -19.95
C LEU A 160 -14.30 -7.26 -19.40
N LYS A 161 -15.39 -7.07 -18.65
CA LYS A 161 -15.74 -5.78 -18.02
C LYS A 161 -14.74 -5.27 -16.97
N TRP A 162 -13.71 -6.05 -16.64
CA TRP A 162 -12.79 -5.76 -15.54
C TRP A 162 -11.41 -5.27 -15.99
N SER A 163 -11.06 -5.34 -17.28
CA SER A 163 -9.80 -4.79 -17.81
C SER A 163 -9.87 -4.62 -19.33
N ASN A 164 -9.10 -3.68 -19.87
CA ASN A 164 -8.91 -3.57 -21.32
C ASN A 164 -8.01 -4.70 -21.83
N ASP A 165 -8.26 -5.18 -23.05
CA ASP A 165 -7.53 -6.27 -23.72
C ASP A 165 -6.00 -6.06 -23.68
N HIS A 166 -5.56 -4.81 -23.85
CA HIS A 166 -4.14 -4.46 -23.83
C HIS A 166 -3.48 -4.73 -22.48
N VAL A 167 -4.19 -4.54 -21.36
CA VAL A 167 -3.65 -4.73 -20.00
C VAL A 167 -3.59 -6.21 -19.63
N ILE A 168 -4.57 -7.00 -20.08
CA ILE A 168 -4.65 -8.44 -19.79
C ILE A 168 -3.47 -9.17 -20.43
N ASN A 169 -3.01 -8.71 -21.60
CA ASN A 169 -1.92 -9.32 -22.36
C ASN A 169 -0.50 -8.96 -21.87
N GLN A 170 -0.36 -8.02 -20.92
CA GLN A 170 0.97 -7.53 -20.53
C GLN A 170 1.64 -8.40 -19.47
N SER A 171 1.00 -8.57 -18.31
CA SER A 171 1.67 -9.15 -17.15
C SER A 171 0.72 -9.80 -16.16
N VAL A 172 1.21 -10.83 -15.49
CA VAL A 172 0.50 -11.55 -14.44
C VAL A 172 1.38 -11.65 -13.21
N ALA A 173 0.82 -11.29 -12.05
CA ALA A 173 1.42 -11.60 -10.76
C ALA A 173 0.98 -13.00 -10.33
N ILE A 174 1.93 -13.80 -9.88
CA ILE A 174 1.71 -15.18 -9.48
C ILE A 174 2.11 -15.27 -8.01
N ILE A 175 1.15 -15.65 -7.16
CA ILE A 175 1.31 -15.67 -5.71
C ILE A 175 1.02 -17.09 -5.21
N PRO A 176 2.06 -17.91 -4.97
CA PRO A 176 1.93 -19.26 -4.44
C PRO A 176 1.13 -19.32 -3.15
N ALA A 177 0.19 -20.26 -3.07
CA ALA A 177 -0.65 -20.46 -1.89
C ALA A 177 -0.37 -21.83 -1.26
N LEU A 178 0.84 -22.01 -0.75
CA LEU A 178 1.28 -23.29 -0.19
C LEU A 178 0.83 -23.48 1.26
N PRO A 179 0.65 -24.75 1.70
CA PRO A 179 0.52 -25.09 3.11
C PRO A 179 1.69 -24.57 3.95
N LYS A 180 1.46 -24.34 5.24
CA LYS A 180 2.44 -23.69 6.15
C LYS A 180 3.78 -24.42 6.18
N GLU A 181 3.75 -25.75 6.09
CA GLU A 181 4.90 -26.63 6.16
C GLU A 181 5.80 -26.51 4.91
N GLN A 182 5.29 -25.93 3.82
CA GLN A 182 5.93 -25.88 2.50
C GLN A 182 6.31 -24.46 2.07
N LEU A 183 6.12 -23.44 2.94
CA LEU A 183 6.24 -22.02 2.57
C LEU A 183 7.62 -21.62 2.03
N LEU A 184 8.70 -22.30 2.41
CA LEU A 184 10.07 -21.98 1.99
C LEU A 184 10.53 -22.73 0.74
N MET A 185 9.74 -23.69 0.25
CA MET A 185 10.10 -24.58 -0.85
C MET A 185 10.41 -23.83 -2.15
N LEU A 186 9.69 -22.73 -2.39
CA LEU A 186 9.82 -21.94 -3.61
C LEU A 186 10.86 -20.81 -3.51
N LYS A 187 11.69 -20.80 -2.47
CA LYS A 187 12.75 -19.81 -2.34
C LYS A 187 13.71 -19.89 -3.54
N GLY A 188 13.97 -18.74 -4.16
CA GLY A 188 14.86 -18.62 -5.32
C GLY A 188 14.32 -19.18 -6.63
N THR A 189 13.06 -19.60 -6.71
CA THR A 189 12.52 -20.31 -7.89
C THR A 189 12.35 -19.41 -9.11
N VAL A 190 12.09 -18.13 -8.89
CA VAL A 190 11.65 -17.18 -9.91
C VAL A 190 12.53 -15.93 -9.94
N ASP A 191 13.66 -15.95 -9.24
CA ASP A 191 14.57 -14.80 -9.11
C ASP A 191 15.22 -14.45 -10.47
N GLU A 192 15.39 -15.45 -11.33
CA GLU A 192 15.92 -15.29 -12.69
C GLU A 192 14.88 -14.77 -13.69
N ILE A 193 13.59 -14.78 -13.33
CA ILE A 193 12.52 -14.33 -14.22
C ILE A 193 12.54 -12.81 -14.31
N THR A 194 12.98 -12.31 -15.46
CA THR A 194 13.08 -10.88 -15.70
C THR A 194 11.66 -10.29 -15.78
N PRO A 195 11.39 -9.22 -15.01
CA PRO A 195 10.09 -8.56 -15.07
C PRO A 195 9.88 -7.92 -16.46
N PRO A 196 8.71 -8.10 -17.09
CA PRO A 196 8.40 -7.42 -18.34
C PRO A 196 8.38 -5.91 -18.14
N LEU A 197 8.83 -5.16 -19.13
CA LEU A 197 8.82 -3.71 -19.07
C LEU A 197 7.44 -3.17 -19.47
N SER A 198 6.53 -3.09 -18.51
CA SER A 198 5.19 -2.54 -18.73
C SER A 198 4.68 -1.80 -17.49
N PRO A 199 3.73 -0.85 -17.67
CA PRO A 199 3.08 -0.21 -16.53
C PRO A 199 2.27 -1.19 -15.66
N ALA A 200 1.70 -2.23 -16.25
CA ALA A 200 1.03 -3.30 -15.51
C ALA A 200 2.01 -4.02 -14.57
N THR A 201 3.23 -4.31 -15.05
CA THR A 201 4.29 -4.92 -14.24
C THR A 201 4.61 -4.08 -13.02
N MET A 202 4.80 -2.78 -13.21
CA MET A 202 5.13 -1.84 -12.14
C MET A 202 4.05 -1.86 -11.05
N ASN A 203 2.78 -1.75 -11.46
CA ASN A 203 1.65 -1.79 -10.54
C ASN A 203 1.54 -3.12 -9.79
N LEU A 204 1.72 -4.24 -10.48
CA LEU A 204 1.65 -5.58 -9.88
C LEU A 204 2.79 -5.83 -8.88
N LEU A 205 4.03 -5.48 -9.23
CA LEU A 205 5.19 -5.63 -8.34
C LEU A 205 5.01 -4.82 -7.05
N MET A 206 4.51 -3.59 -7.18
CA MET A 206 4.20 -2.73 -6.04
C MET A 206 3.06 -3.30 -5.18
N ALA A 207 2.05 -3.91 -5.79
CA ALA A 207 0.94 -4.53 -5.09
C ALA A 207 1.34 -5.79 -4.31
N ILE A 208 2.11 -6.69 -4.92
CA ILE A 208 2.46 -7.98 -4.30
C ILE A 208 3.72 -7.93 -3.41
N GLY A 209 4.41 -6.80 -3.37
CA GLY A 209 5.59 -6.66 -2.54
C GLY A 209 6.80 -7.45 -3.05
N GLN A 210 7.00 -7.53 -4.37
CA GLN A 210 8.16 -8.25 -4.94
C GLN A 210 9.32 -7.28 -5.24
N ASN A 211 10.15 -7.08 -4.21
CA ASN A 211 11.22 -6.08 -4.19
C ASN A 211 12.38 -6.40 -5.15
N HIS A 212 12.72 -7.68 -5.33
CA HIS A 212 13.84 -8.08 -6.20
C HIS A 212 13.58 -7.68 -7.65
N GLN A 213 12.44 -8.10 -8.21
CA GLN A 213 12.05 -7.73 -9.57
C GLN A 213 11.76 -6.22 -9.69
N LEU A 214 11.22 -5.57 -8.65
CA LEU A 214 11.05 -4.12 -8.68
C LEU A 214 12.39 -3.38 -8.82
N THR A 215 13.42 -3.81 -8.07
CA THR A 215 14.76 -3.22 -8.14
C THR A 215 15.35 -3.40 -9.55
N GLN A 216 15.24 -4.60 -10.12
CA GLN A 216 15.66 -4.86 -11.51
C GLN A 216 14.94 -3.95 -12.51
N LEU A 217 13.62 -3.77 -12.35
CA LEU A 217 12.80 -2.91 -13.20
C LEU A 217 13.19 -1.43 -13.07
N MET A 218 13.49 -0.96 -11.85
CA MET A 218 13.96 0.41 -11.61
C MET A 218 15.33 0.67 -12.26
N ILE A 219 16.23 -0.31 -12.29
CA ILE A 219 17.52 -0.20 -13.00
C ILE A 219 17.30 -0.13 -14.52
N GLN A 220 16.37 -0.90 -15.06
CA GLN A 220 16.03 -0.84 -16.49
C GLN A 220 15.40 0.50 -16.87
N LEU A 221 14.48 1.00 -16.04
CA LEU A 221 13.82 2.29 -16.22
C LEU A 221 14.78 3.47 -16.30
N GLN A 222 15.85 3.43 -15.51
CA GLN A 222 16.86 4.50 -15.49
C GLN A 222 17.44 4.76 -16.89
N LYS A 223 17.54 3.72 -17.73
CA LYS A 223 18.12 3.77 -19.08
C LYS A 223 17.15 4.30 -20.15
N MET A 224 15.91 4.60 -19.79
CA MET A 224 14.86 4.98 -20.75
C MET A 224 14.74 6.50 -20.97
N PRO A 225 13.89 6.99 -21.87
CA PRO A 225 13.51 8.41 -21.91
C PRO A 225 12.60 8.80 -20.73
N GLU A 226 12.56 10.10 -20.36
CA GLU A 226 11.71 10.60 -19.25
C GLU A 226 10.23 10.26 -19.43
N LEU A 227 9.73 10.37 -20.67
CA LEU A 227 8.34 10.09 -20.99
C LEU A 227 7.96 8.67 -20.55
N HIS A 228 8.73 7.67 -20.97
CA HIS A 228 8.49 6.27 -20.63
C HIS A 228 8.64 6.00 -19.12
N ARG A 229 9.62 6.63 -18.45
CA ARG A 229 9.74 6.53 -16.98
C ARG A 229 8.51 7.05 -16.26
N THR A 230 8.06 8.24 -16.67
CA THR A 230 6.91 8.90 -16.08
C THR A 230 5.65 8.08 -16.32
N GLU A 231 5.42 7.62 -17.54
CA GLU A 231 4.29 6.75 -17.89
C GLU A 231 4.27 5.50 -17.00
N MET A 232 5.41 4.83 -16.82
CA MET A 232 5.47 3.59 -16.05
C MET A 232 5.26 3.81 -14.53
N LEU A 233 5.82 4.88 -13.97
CA LEU A 233 5.71 5.20 -12.53
C LEU A 233 4.37 5.84 -12.15
N THR A 234 3.65 6.43 -13.11
CA THR A 234 2.37 7.14 -12.88
C THR A 234 1.16 6.41 -13.42
N ALA A 235 1.34 5.29 -14.10
CA ALA A 235 0.24 4.53 -14.70
C ALA A 235 -0.76 4.06 -13.65
N TYR A 236 -2.02 4.19 -14.03
CA TYR A 236 -3.14 3.73 -13.25
C TYR A 236 -3.55 2.32 -13.68
N ASN A 237 -3.94 1.49 -12.71
CA ASN A 237 -4.60 0.21 -12.97
C ASN A 237 -6.07 0.41 -13.39
N SER A 238 -6.81 -0.65 -13.71
CA SER A 238 -8.22 -0.54 -14.16
C SER A 238 -9.16 0.14 -13.15
N ILE A 239 -8.84 0.10 -11.86
CA ILE A 239 -9.61 0.76 -10.80
C ILE A 239 -9.13 2.19 -10.51
N ASN A 240 -8.25 2.72 -11.34
CA ASN A 240 -7.68 4.07 -11.26
C ASN A 240 -6.88 4.30 -9.96
N LEU A 241 -6.02 3.35 -9.61
CA LEU A 241 -4.99 3.50 -8.58
C LEU A 241 -3.60 3.39 -9.21
N PRO A 242 -2.67 4.30 -8.90
CA PRO A 242 -1.27 4.17 -9.32
C PRO A 242 -0.54 3.14 -8.44
N GLY A 243 0.53 2.54 -8.97
CA GLY A 243 1.29 1.49 -8.29
C GLY A 243 1.74 1.85 -6.88
N LEU A 244 2.25 3.07 -6.68
CA LEU A 244 2.75 3.49 -5.36
C LEU A 244 1.60 3.58 -4.34
N TYR A 245 0.40 3.95 -4.76
CA TYR A 245 -0.79 3.91 -3.91
C TYR A 245 -1.15 2.46 -3.54
N LEU A 246 -0.98 1.49 -4.45
CA LEU A 246 -1.17 0.07 -4.14
C LEU A 246 -0.17 -0.42 -3.10
N ALA A 247 1.12 -0.10 -3.26
CA ALA A 247 2.15 -0.44 -2.27
C ALA A 247 1.79 0.08 -0.87
N ILE A 248 1.38 1.35 -0.77
CA ILE A 248 0.95 1.96 0.48
C ILE A 248 -0.32 1.27 1.02
N ASN A 249 -1.31 1.02 0.15
CA ASN A 249 -2.58 0.40 0.56
C ASN A 249 -2.39 -1.02 1.14
N TYR A 250 -1.46 -1.79 0.58
CA TYR A 250 -1.12 -3.14 1.02
C TYR A 250 -0.08 -3.19 2.15
N GLY A 251 0.41 -2.03 2.61
CA GLY A 251 1.38 -1.95 3.72
C GLY A 251 2.80 -2.36 3.33
N ASN A 252 3.14 -2.24 2.05
CA ASN A 252 4.44 -2.64 1.51
C ASN A 252 5.51 -1.56 1.75
N ALA A 253 5.90 -1.33 3.00
CA ALA A 253 6.81 -0.26 3.41
C ALA A 253 8.20 -0.33 2.73
N ASP A 254 8.77 -1.53 2.60
CA ASP A 254 10.03 -1.79 1.92
C ASP A 254 9.97 -1.46 0.42
N ILE A 255 8.83 -1.69 -0.24
CA ILE A 255 8.62 -1.30 -1.64
C ILE A 255 8.59 0.22 -1.79
N VAL A 256 7.87 0.89 -0.88
CA VAL A 256 7.81 2.36 -0.85
C VAL A 256 9.22 2.93 -0.65
N GLU A 257 9.97 2.36 0.29
CA GLU A 257 11.36 2.70 0.53
C GLU A 257 12.25 2.44 -0.69
N THR A 258 12.16 1.28 -1.35
CA THR A 258 12.91 0.97 -2.58
C THR A 258 12.65 2.01 -3.66
N ILE A 259 11.38 2.34 -3.94
CA ILE A 259 11.04 3.34 -4.97
C ILE A 259 11.62 4.70 -4.60
N PHE A 260 11.44 5.14 -3.37
CA PHE A 260 11.89 6.47 -2.95
C PHE A 260 13.42 6.53 -2.96
N ASN A 261 14.10 5.46 -2.53
CA ASN A 261 15.56 5.37 -2.58
C ASN A 261 16.08 5.36 -4.01
N SER A 262 15.50 4.56 -4.91
CA SER A 262 15.86 4.56 -6.32
C SER A 262 15.67 5.94 -6.95
N LEU A 263 14.56 6.62 -6.66
CA LEU A 263 14.33 7.99 -7.12
C LEU A 263 15.30 9.00 -6.49
N SER A 264 15.88 8.69 -5.33
CA SER A 264 16.86 9.54 -4.62
C SER A 264 18.31 9.26 -5.03
N GLU A 265 18.57 8.23 -5.84
CA GLU A 265 19.91 7.93 -6.36
C GLU A 265 20.34 9.00 -7.36
N THR A 266 21.64 9.30 -7.39
CA THR A 266 22.25 10.24 -8.35
C THR A 266 21.94 9.87 -9.79
N GLY A 267 21.69 8.58 -10.03
CA GLY A 267 21.26 8.05 -11.31
C GLY A 267 19.89 8.53 -11.80
N TYR A 268 19.04 9.08 -10.93
CA TYR A 268 17.71 9.61 -11.25
C TYR A 268 17.64 11.15 -11.22
N GLU A 269 18.73 11.82 -10.89
CA GLU A 269 18.81 13.27 -10.90
C GLU A 269 18.56 13.83 -12.31
N GLY A 270 17.66 14.81 -12.43
CA GLY A 270 17.29 15.41 -13.72
C GLY A 270 16.55 14.47 -14.69
N LEU A 271 16.30 13.21 -14.32
CA LEU A 271 15.59 12.24 -15.15
C LEU A 271 14.07 12.38 -15.11
N LEU A 272 13.55 13.12 -14.13
CA LEU A 272 12.15 13.44 -13.95
C LEU A 272 12.02 14.93 -13.69
N SER A 273 11.09 15.59 -14.38
CA SER A 273 10.71 16.95 -14.03
C SER A 273 10.12 16.98 -12.61
N LYS A 274 10.33 18.10 -11.90
CA LYS A 274 9.76 18.29 -10.54
C LYS A 274 8.24 18.05 -10.50
N LYS A 275 7.53 18.43 -11.57
CA LYS A 275 6.09 18.18 -11.71
C LYS A 275 5.76 16.69 -11.72
N ASN A 276 6.48 15.91 -12.52
CA ASN A 276 6.28 14.47 -12.63
C ASN A 276 6.66 13.76 -11.33
N LEU A 277 7.77 14.17 -10.70
CA LEU A 277 8.18 13.64 -9.40
C LEU A 277 7.10 13.89 -8.33
N MET A 278 6.57 15.11 -8.23
CA MET A 278 5.50 15.40 -7.27
C MET A 278 4.23 14.59 -7.55
N HIS A 279 3.85 14.39 -8.81
CA HIS A 279 2.73 13.53 -9.18
C HIS A 279 2.94 12.07 -8.72
N ILE A 280 4.15 11.54 -8.89
CA ILE A 280 4.52 10.20 -8.41
C ILE A 280 4.42 10.14 -6.89
N LEU A 281 5.07 11.07 -6.16
CA LEU A 281 5.15 11.07 -4.70
C LEU A 281 3.79 11.21 -4.02
N GLU A 282 2.95 12.12 -4.52
CA GLU A 282 1.60 12.30 -3.98
C GLU A 282 0.76 11.02 -4.13
N ALA A 283 1.06 10.19 -5.14
CA ALA A 283 0.43 8.90 -5.41
C ALA A 283 -1.09 8.98 -5.28
N LYS A 284 -1.73 9.98 -5.87
CA LYS A 284 -3.16 10.24 -5.64
C LYS A 284 -4.04 9.18 -6.30
N ASP A 285 -5.10 8.77 -5.62
CA ASP A 285 -6.22 8.10 -6.31
C ASP A 285 -6.91 9.09 -7.27
N LYS A 286 -7.77 8.59 -8.16
CA LYS A 286 -8.57 9.43 -9.07
C LYS A 286 -9.41 10.53 -8.41
N ASN A 287 -9.62 10.47 -7.09
CA ASN A 287 -10.40 11.43 -6.32
C ASN A 287 -9.47 12.40 -5.56
N GLY A 288 -8.17 12.39 -5.82
CA GLY A 288 -7.18 13.27 -5.18
C GLY A 288 -6.72 12.83 -3.79
N PHE A 289 -7.08 11.62 -3.34
CA PHE A 289 -6.68 11.09 -2.04
C PHE A 289 -5.21 10.61 -2.10
N SER A 290 -4.31 11.26 -1.37
CA SER A 290 -2.88 10.99 -1.47
C SER A 290 -2.44 9.71 -0.74
N GLY A 291 -1.29 9.16 -1.17
CA GLY A 291 -0.66 8.01 -0.54
C GLY A 291 -0.29 8.24 0.94
N LEU A 292 0.36 9.36 1.27
CA LEU A 292 0.72 9.67 2.67
C LEU A 292 -0.52 9.72 3.58
N PHE A 293 -1.60 10.32 3.09
CA PHE A 293 -2.85 10.35 3.83
C PHE A 293 -3.43 8.96 4.03
N LEU A 294 -3.41 8.11 2.99
CA LEU A 294 -3.84 6.71 3.08
C LEU A 294 -3.06 5.97 4.17
N ALA A 295 -1.72 6.05 4.16
CA ALA A 295 -0.85 5.38 5.14
C ALA A 295 -1.23 5.76 6.58
N ILE A 296 -1.41 7.07 6.82
CA ILE A 296 -1.82 7.58 8.13
C ILE A 296 -3.22 7.12 8.51
N SER A 297 -4.19 7.17 7.58
CA SER A 297 -5.56 6.72 7.85
C SER A 297 -5.65 5.22 8.19
N ARG A 298 -4.72 4.42 7.67
CA ARG A 298 -4.57 2.99 7.96
C ARG A 298 -3.78 2.71 9.23
N LYS A 299 -3.24 3.74 9.89
CA LYS A 299 -2.33 3.65 11.06
C LYS A 299 -1.06 2.85 10.75
N ASP A 300 -0.62 2.85 9.50
CA ASP A 300 0.57 2.12 9.07
C ASP A 300 1.84 2.93 9.35
N LYS A 301 2.35 2.78 10.57
CA LYS A 301 3.53 3.49 11.07
C LYS A 301 4.79 3.19 10.26
N ASN A 302 4.91 1.97 9.73
CA ASN A 302 6.09 1.56 8.97
C ASN A 302 6.14 2.30 7.63
N VAL A 303 5.04 2.31 6.88
CA VAL A 303 4.96 3.03 5.61
C VAL A 303 5.20 4.53 5.80
N VAL A 304 4.59 5.15 6.81
CA VAL A 304 4.79 6.59 7.09
C VAL A 304 6.25 6.88 7.44
N THR A 305 6.87 6.03 8.26
CA THR A 305 8.29 6.16 8.61
C THR A 305 9.18 6.06 7.38
N SER A 306 8.97 5.04 6.52
CA SER A 306 9.73 4.88 5.26
C SER A 306 9.60 6.10 4.35
N ILE A 307 8.39 6.64 4.18
CA ILE A 307 8.16 7.86 3.39
C ILE A 307 8.94 9.05 3.96
N LEU A 308 8.80 9.32 5.26
CA LEU A 308 9.39 10.50 5.88
C LEU A 308 10.91 10.43 6.03
N ASN A 309 11.48 9.23 6.18
CA ASN A 309 12.93 9.06 6.28
C ASN A 309 13.66 9.30 4.96
N VAL A 310 13.05 8.92 3.83
CA VAL A 310 13.69 9.07 2.51
C VAL A 310 13.42 10.46 1.89
N LEU A 311 12.32 11.12 2.28
CA LEU A 311 11.93 12.43 1.75
C LEU A 311 13.04 13.51 1.79
N PRO A 312 13.83 13.69 2.87
CA PRO A 312 14.93 14.65 2.89
C PRO A 312 15.98 14.40 1.80
N LYS A 313 16.38 13.14 1.62
CA LYS A 313 17.37 12.75 0.60
C LYS A 313 16.81 13.02 -0.80
N LEU A 314 15.56 12.62 -1.04
CA LEU A 314 14.88 12.85 -2.31
C LEU A 314 14.75 14.34 -2.64
N ALA A 315 14.36 15.15 -1.64
CA ALA A 315 14.23 16.59 -1.77
C ALA A 315 15.56 17.26 -2.12
N ALA A 316 16.66 16.80 -1.50
CA ALA A 316 18.00 17.26 -1.83
C ALA A 316 18.41 16.87 -3.26
N THR A 317 18.21 15.61 -3.67
CA THR A 317 18.56 15.11 -5.02
C THR A 317 17.81 15.84 -6.14
N HIS A 318 16.55 16.20 -5.93
CA HIS A 318 15.72 16.85 -6.98
C HIS A 318 15.53 18.35 -6.77
N HIS A 319 16.23 18.94 -5.80
CA HIS A 319 16.09 20.34 -5.40
C HIS A 319 14.63 20.75 -5.20
N LEU A 320 13.87 19.93 -4.47
CA LEU A 320 12.48 20.27 -4.13
C LEU A 320 12.48 21.51 -3.24
N ASP A 321 11.60 22.46 -3.56
CA ASP A 321 11.43 23.65 -2.73
C ASP A 321 10.55 23.36 -1.50
N ASN A 322 10.55 24.32 -0.57
CA ASN A 322 9.80 24.18 0.67
C ASN A 322 8.28 24.08 0.43
N GLU A 323 7.74 24.75 -0.59
CA GLU A 323 6.32 24.69 -0.97
C GLU A 323 5.92 23.30 -1.45
N GLN A 324 6.76 22.64 -2.24
CA GLN A 324 6.55 21.27 -2.70
C GLN A 324 6.53 20.28 -1.54
N VAL A 325 7.51 20.35 -0.65
CA VAL A 325 7.59 19.48 0.54
C VAL A 325 6.44 19.77 1.50
N TYR A 326 6.13 21.04 1.74
CA TYR A 326 5.00 21.46 2.56
C TYR A 326 3.67 20.96 1.98
N LYS A 327 3.45 21.08 0.67
CA LYS A 327 2.24 20.56 -0.01
C LYS A 327 2.11 19.04 0.15
N PHE A 328 3.22 18.31 0.10
CA PHE A 328 3.23 16.87 0.34
C PHE A 328 2.84 16.52 1.78
N LEU A 329 3.42 17.19 2.77
CA LEU A 329 3.13 16.98 4.20
C LEU A 329 1.72 17.45 4.60
N SER A 330 1.22 18.50 3.96
CA SER A 330 -0.11 19.08 4.19
C SER A 330 -1.21 18.37 3.40
N ALA A 331 -0.95 17.16 2.89
CA ALA A 331 -1.89 16.41 2.09
C ALA A 331 -3.28 16.31 2.76
N LYS A 332 -4.30 16.54 1.94
CA LYS A 332 -5.71 16.60 2.36
C LYS A 332 -6.48 15.42 1.80
N ASN A 333 -7.51 14.99 2.54
CA ASN A 333 -8.51 14.08 1.99
C ASN A 333 -9.55 14.82 1.14
N ARG A 334 -10.57 14.07 0.72
CA ARG A 334 -11.73 14.57 -0.04
C ARG A 334 -12.53 15.67 0.67
N THR A 335 -12.46 15.75 2.00
CA THR A 335 -13.14 16.78 2.80
C THR A 335 -12.23 17.95 3.15
N SER A 336 -11.10 18.10 2.43
CA SER A 336 -10.06 19.10 2.68
C SER A 336 -9.44 19.04 4.08
N SER A 337 -9.67 17.94 4.81
CA SER A 337 -9.09 17.71 6.13
C SER A 337 -7.66 17.23 5.95
N HIS A 338 -6.71 17.97 6.51
CA HIS A 338 -5.29 17.65 6.37
C HIS A 338 -4.90 16.48 7.27
N VAL A 339 -3.90 15.70 6.84
CA VAL A 339 -3.48 14.43 7.44
C VAL A 339 -3.32 14.41 8.98
N LEU A 340 -2.72 15.45 9.60
CA LEU A 340 -2.57 15.51 11.07
C LEU A 340 -3.90 15.65 11.82
N TYR A 341 -5.00 16.03 11.15
CA TYR A 341 -6.35 16.04 11.74
C TYR A 341 -6.75 14.64 12.18
N HIS A 342 -6.59 13.67 11.28
CA HIS A 342 -6.98 12.29 11.55
C HIS A 342 -6.16 11.68 12.68
N VAL A 343 -4.87 12.02 12.75
CA VAL A 343 -3.98 11.57 13.82
C VAL A 343 -4.45 12.10 15.18
N MET A 344 -4.65 13.41 15.29
CA MET A 344 -4.99 14.06 16.57
C MET A 344 -6.42 13.77 17.01
N ALA A 345 -7.39 13.75 16.09
CA ALA A 345 -8.78 13.46 16.41
C ALA A 345 -8.97 12.00 16.90
N ASN A 346 -8.24 11.05 16.30
CA ASN A 346 -8.29 9.64 16.68
C ASN A 346 -7.39 9.28 17.86
N GLY A 347 -6.62 10.24 18.40
CA GLY A 347 -5.72 10.01 19.54
C GLY A 347 -4.48 9.17 19.24
N ASP A 348 -4.04 9.08 17.98
CA ASP A 348 -2.88 8.27 17.58
C ASP A 348 -1.55 9.00 17.86
N ALA A 349 -1.15 9.02 19.14
CA ALA A 349 0.03 9.75 19.59
C ALA A 349 1.35 9.22 19.00
N ASP A 350 1.43 7.93 18.72
CA ASP A 350 2.62 7.33 18.11
C ASP A 350 2.79 7.80 16.66
N MET A 351 1.71 7.80 15.87
CA MET A 351 1.76 8.33 14.51
C MET A 351 2.11 9.82 14.49
N LEU A 352 1.59 10.60 15.44
CA LEU A 352 1.97 12.01 15.58
C LEU A 352 3.45 12.17 15.88
N LYS A 353 3.98 11.35 16.80
CA LYS A 353 5.40 11.36 17.17
C LYS A 353 6.29 11.09 15.96
N ILE A 354 5.94 10.11 15.12
CA ILE A 354 6.67 9.81 13.87
C ILE A 354 6.75 11.06 12.97
N VAL A 355 5.62 11.74 12.74
CA VAL A 355 5.61 12.95 11.90
C VAL A 355 6.44 14.08 12.53
N LEU A 356 6.27 14.35 13.83
CA LEU A 356 6.98 15.45 14.50
C LEU A 356 8.49 15.23 14.59
N VAL A 357 8.95 13.98 14.75
CA VAL A 357 10.38 13.64 14.78
C VAL A 357 11.05 13.85 13.41
N ALA A 358 10.30 13.70 12.31
CA ALA A 358 10.84 13.94 10.97
C ALA A 358 11.00 15.44 10.64
N LEU A 359 10.22 16.33 11.28
CA LEU A 359 10.17 17.76 10.94
C LEU A 359 11.52 18.48 11.10
N PRO A 360 12.32 18.33 12.17
CA PRO A 360 13.62 19.01 12.29
C PRO A 360 14.55 18.73 11.09
N LEU A 361 14.61 17.48 10.63
CA LEU A 361 15.43 17.13 9.47
C LEU A 361 14.88 17.76 8.19
N LEU A 362 13.56 17.76 8.00
CA LEU A 362 12.90 18.40 6.85
C LEU A 362 13.06 19.92 6.86
N ILE A 363 13.05 20.57 8.03
CA ILE A 363 13.34 22.00 8.17
C ILE A 363 14.76 22.30 7.68
N ARG A 364 15.76 21.54 8.14
CA ARG A 364 17.16 21.76 7.77
C ARG A 364 17.43 21.50 6.29
N THR A 365 16.83 20.43 5.75
CA THR A 365 17.14 19.94 4.39
C THR A 365 16.26 20.55 3.31
N CYS A 366 14.99 20.82 3.62
CA CYS A 366 14.01 21.32 2.67
C CYS A 366 13.64 22.79 2.92
N HIS A 367 14.27 23.43 3.91
CA HIS A 367 14.04 24.84 4.26
C HIS A 367 12.57 25.18 4.55
N LEU A 368 11.87 24.28 5.24
CA LEU A 368 10.51 24.56 5.71
C LEU A 368 10.52 25.79 6.62
N THR A 369 9.60 26.71 6.35
CA THR A 369 9.50 27.95 7.09
C THR A 369 8.78 27.75 8.43
N LYS A 370 8.98 28.70 9.34
CA LYS A 370 8.25 28.77 10.59
C LYS A 370 6.74 28.76 10.36
N GLU A 371 6.26 29.54 9.39
CA GLU A 371 4.85 29.66 9.03
C GLU A 371 4.28 28.32 8.56
N GLN A 372 5.00 27.61 7.69
CA GLN A 372 4.59 26.29 7.19
C GLN A 372 4.49 25.26 8.33
N VAL A 373 5.50 25.19 9.21
CA VAL A 373 5.47 24.25 10.34
C VAL A 373 4.37 24.61 11.34
N LEU A 374 4.18 25.89 11.63
CA LEU A 374 3.08 26.34 12.48
C LEU A 374 1.72 26.07 11.84
N ASP A 375 1.56 26.18 10.51
CA ASP A 375 0.31 25.81 9.84
C ASP A 375 0.02 24.31 10.00
N LEU A 376 1.03 23.43 9.79
CA LEU A 376 0.88 21.98 10.01
C LEU A 376 0.38 21.66 11.45
N LEU A 377 0.92 22.36 12.45
CA LEU A 377 0.57 22.19 13.87
C LEU A 377 -0.78 22.83 14.24
N LYS A 378 -1.09 24.01 13.69
CA LYS A 378 -2.32 24.79 13.93
C LYS A 378 -3.47 24.36 13.02
N ALA A 379 -3.25 23.36 12.18
CA ALA A 379 -4.18 22.98 11.16
C ALA A 379 -5.58 22.71 11.72
N LYS A 380 -6.59 23.10 10.95
CA LYS A 380 -7.99 23.12 11.36
C LYS A 380 -8.78 22.00 10.70
N ASP A 381 -9.96 21.73 11.21
CA ASP A 381 -10.96 20.89 10.56
C ASP A 381 -11.84 21.70 9.57
N PHE A 382 -12.84 21.06 8.99
CA PHE A 382 -13.78 21.72 8.06
C PHE A 382 -14.56 22.87 8.71
N TYR A 383 -14.77 22.83 10.03
CA TYR A 383 -15.46 23.87 10.79
C TYR A 383 -14.52 24.94 11.34
N GLY A 384 -13.22 24.89 11.01
CA GLY A 384 -12.23 25.83 11.51
C GLY A 384 -11.79 25.56 12.96
N CYS A 385 -12.18 24.43 13.55
CA CYS A 385 -11.74 24.05 14.89
C CYS A 385 -10.28 23.58 14.87
N PRO A 386 -9.41 24.11 15.74
CA PRO A 386 -8.01 23.69 15.86
C PRO A 386 -7.88 22.23 16.31
N ARG A 387 -6.87 21.51 15.79
CA ARG A 387 -6.69 20.07 16.12
C ARG A 387 -6.29 19.81 17.57
N LEU A 388 -5.39 20.62 18.11
CA LEU A 388 -4.98 20.50 19.51
C LEU A 388 -6.16 20.74 20.47
N TYR A 389 -7.09 21.64 20.10
CA TYR A 389 -8.35 21.81 20.82
C TYR A 389 -9.16 20.51 20.87
N LEU A 390 -9.32 19.81 19.74
CA LEU A 390 -10.07 18.54 19.68
C LEU A 390 -9.40 17.43 20.49
N ALA A 391 -8.06 17.36 20.46
CA ALA A 391 -7.31 16.40 21.28
C ALA A 391 -7.55 16.64 22.78
N MET A 392 -7.53 17.90 23.23
CA MET A 392 -7.83 18.26 24.62
C MET A 392 -9.29 17.99 24.99
N GLN A 393 -10.24 18.37 24.13
CA GLN A 393 -11.68 18.17 24.32
C GLN A 393 -12.06 16.68 24.43
N ASN A 394 -11.35 15.81 23.71
CA ASN A 394 -11.59 14.36 23.72
C ASN A 394 -10.73 13.60 24.73
N GLY A 395 -9.90 14.29 25.52
CA GLY A 395 -9.10 13.67 26.58
C GLY A 395 -7.83 12.96 26.10
N HIS A 396 -7.35 13.22 24.88
CA HIS A 396 -6.18 12.59 24.28
C HIS A 396 -4.87 13.16 24.85
N SER A 397 -4.58 12.91 26.13
CA SER A 397 -3.43 13.48 26.84
C SER A 397 -2.08 13.13 26.21
N TYR A 398 -1.93 11.95 25.60
CA TYR A 398 -0.69 11.56 24.91
C TYR A 398 -0.41 12.40 23.65
N ILE A 399 -1.45 12.83 22.92
CA ILE A 399 -1.29 13.76 21.78
C ILE A 399 -0.73 15.09 22.27
N VAL A 400 -1.32 15.62 23.35
CA VAL A 400 -0.90 16.89 23.97
C VAL A 400 0.55 16.78 24.46
N LYS A 401 0.90 15.68 25.12
CA LYS A 401 2.27 15.39 25.57
C LYS A 401 3.27 15.39 24.41
N VAL A 402 2.99 14.64 23.34
CA VAL A 402 3.87 14.53 22.17
C VAL A 402 4.12 15.88 21.51
N ILE A 403 3.11 16.74 21.40
CA ILE A 403 3.27 18.10 20.83
C ILE A 403 4.15 18.94 21.75
N LEU A 404 3.85 18.97 23.05
CA LEU A 404 4.59 19.79 24.03
C LEU A 404 6.07 19.39 24.11
N GLU A 405 6.38 18.10 24.01
CA GLU A 405 7.75 17.58 23.99
C GLU A 405 8.49 17.90 22.68
N ALA A 406 7.79 18.02 21.55
CA ALA A 406 8.40 18.34 20.26
C ALA A 406 8.70 19.83 20.07
N LEU A 407 7.96 20.73 20.73
CA LEU A 407 8.09 22.19 20.57
C LEU A 407 9.51 22.72 20.82
N PRO A 408 10.22 22.35 21.91
CA PRO A 408 11.60 22.80 22.13
C PRO A 408 12.55 22.47 20.97
N CYS A 409 12.47 21.25 20.43
CA CYS A 409 13.30 20.82 19.30
C CYS A 409 12.97 21.61 18.04
N LEU A 410 11.69 21.80 17.73
CA LEU A 410 11.27 22.61 16.56
C LEU A 410 11.69 24.07 16.69
N ALA A 411 11.64 24.63 17.91
CA ALA A 411 12.01 26.01 18.16
C ALA A 411 13.50 26.31 17.92
N GLN A 412 14.37 25.33 18.18
CA GLN A 412 15.80 25.45 17.86
C GLN A 412 16.04 25.59 16.35
N GLU A 413 15.15 25.04 15.51
CA GLU A 413 15.31 25.07 14.05
C GLU A 413 14.69 26.32 13.40
N ILE A 414 13.51 26.76 13.85
CA ILE A 414 12.69 27.79 13.15
C ILE A 414 12.27 28.98 14.02
N ASN A 415 12.94 29.23 15.14
CA ASN A 415 12.70 30.39 16.01
C ASN A 415 11.21 30.59 16.35
N ILE A 416 10.57 29.51 16.82
CA ILE A 416 9.21 29.56 17.39
C ILE A 416 9.27 30.42 18.65
N SER A 417 8.48 31.49 18.69
CA SER A 417 8.43 32.40 19.83
C SER A 417 7.49 31.89 20.91
N ALA A 418 7.60 32.46 22.12
CA ALA A 418 6.63 32.24 23.18
C ALA A 418 5.19 32.58 22.74
N SER A 419 5.00 33.65 21.96
CA SER A 419 3.68 34.04 21.44
C SER A 419 3.08 32.96 20.54
N ASP A 420 3.89 32.34 19.67
CA ASP A 420 3.41 31.29 18.77
C ASP A 420 2.89 30.06 19.54
N ILE A 421 3.53 29.74 20.66
CA ILE A 421 3.14 28.64 21.55
C ILE A 421 1.86 28.99 22.29
N VAL A 422 1.73 30.21 22.81
CA VAL A 422 0.48 30.69 23.40
C VAL A 422 -0.64 30.60 22.37
N ASP A 423 -0.42 31.05 21.14
CA ASP A 423 -1.42 30.98 20.07
C ASP A 423 -1.81 29.54 19.73
N LEU A 424 -0.86 28.61 19.72
CA LEU A 424 -1.11 27.19 19.48
C LEU A 424 -1.94 26.56 20.62
N LEU A 425 -1.57 26.82 21.88
CA LEU A 425 -2.21 26.23 23.06
C LEU A 425 -3.56 26.85 23.39
N THR A 426 -3.74 28.13 23.06
CA THR A 426 -4.97 28.89 23.34
C THR A 426 -5.90 29.00 22.13
N ALA A 427 -5.59 28.28 21.04
CA ALA A 427 -6.41 28.25 19.84
C ALA A 427 -7.88 27.90 20.18
N LYS A 428 -8.80 28.72 19.69
CA LYS A 428 -10.22 28.69 20.06
C LYS A 428 -11.08 27.99 19.02
N SER A 429 -12.15 27.35 19.48
CA SER A 429 -13.23 26.86 18.62
C SER A 429 -14.10 28.01 18.09
N LEU A 430 -15.07 27.69 17.23
CA LEU A 430 -16.11 28.65 16.81
C LEU A 430 -16.89 29.24 17.99
N ALA A 431 -17.08 28.47 19.07
CA ALA A 431 -17.72 28.92 20.30
C ALA A 431 -16.81 29.80 21.18
N ARG A 432 -15.58 30.09 20.73
CA ARG A 432 -14.54 30.85 21.44
C ARG A 432 -13.94 30.17 22.68
N ASP A 433 -14.26 28.90 22.89
CA ASP A 433 -13.68 28.08 23.96
C ASP A 433 -12.28 27.59 23.59
N THR A 434 -11.40 27.46 24.58
CA THR A 434 -10.07 26.85 24.43
C THR A 434 -10.11 25.35 24.69
N GLY A 435 -9.12 24.62 24.18
CA GLY A 435 -9.03 23.17 24.40
C GLY A 435 -8.88 22.82 25.88
N LEU A 436 -8.10 23.61 26.61
CA LEU A 436 -7.91 23.46 28.05
C LEU A 436 -9.23 23.65 28.84
N PHE A 437 -10.03 24.67 28.48
CA PHE A 437 -11.34 24.87 29.11
C PHE A 437 -12.25 23.66 28.89
N MET A 438 -12.32 23.14 27.66
CA MET A 438 -13.12 21.94 27.38
C MET A 438 -12.61 20.71 28.13
N ALA A 439 -11.29 20.54 28.25
CA ALA A 439 -10.70 19.45 29.03
C ALA A 439 -11.07 19.55 30.51
N MET A 440 -11.07 20.76 31.09
CA MET A 440 -11.53 21.01 32.46
C MET A 440 -13.02 20.72 32.63
N GLN A 441 -13.86 21.27 31.75
CA GLN A 441 -15.31 21.08 31.80
C GLN A 441 -15.70 19.60 31.69
N ARG A 442 -14.96 18.81 30.91
CA ARG A 442 -15.19 17.38 30.70
C ARG A 442 -14.43 16.48 31.68
N GLY A 443 -13.69 17.03 32.64
CA GLY A 443 -12.97 16.28 33.67
C GLY A 443 -11.76 15.47 33.16
N HIS A 444 -11.15 15.88 32.03
CA HIS A 444 -9.98 15.21 31.45
C HIS A 444 -8.68 15.55 32.21
N MET A 445 -8.56 15.09 33.45
CA MET A 445 -7.44 15.41 34.36
C MET A 445 -6.06 15.08 33.80
N ASN A 446 -5.92 14.01 33.02
CA ASN A 446 -4.64 13.67 32.40
C ASN A 446 -4.16 14.74 31.41
N VAL A 447 -5.08 15.36 30.64
CA VAL A 447 -4.74 16.47 29.73
C VAL A 447 -4.28 17.67 30.53
N ILE A 448 -5.02 18.02 31.59
CA ILE A 448 -4.70 19.14 32.48
C ILE A 448 -3.31 18.94 33.07
N ASN A 449 -3.08 17.82 33.75
CA ASN A 449 -1.78 17.49 34.35
C ASN A 449 -0.64 17.51 33.32
N THR A 450 -0.87 16.98 32.11
CA THR A 450 0.13 17.00 31.03
C THR A 450 0.55 18.43 30.68
N ILE A 451 -0.40 19.36 30.54
CA ILE A 451 -0.11 20.76 30.22
C ILE A 451 0.62 21.43 31.37
N PHE A 452 0.10 21.32 32.60
CA PHE A 452 0.68 21.96 33.78
C PHE A 452 2.11 21.46 34.07
N ASN A 453 2.38 20.17 33.86
CA ASN A 453 3.71 19.60 34.03
C ASN A 453 4.71 20.05 32.95
N ALA A 454 4.24 20.42 31.75
CA ALA A 454 5.09 20.90 30.68
C ALA A 454 5.40 22.41 30.79
N LEU A 455 4.59 23.18 31.52
CA LEU A 455 4.76 24.63 31.65
C LEU A 455 6.15 25.05 32.13
N PRO A 456 6.76 24.45 33.18
CA PRO A 456 8.10 24.84 33.63
C PRO A 456 9.16 24.69 32.52
N THR A 457 9.12 23.58 31.78
CA THR A 457 10.03 23.33 30.64
C THR A 457 9.82 24.37 29.54
N LEU A 458 8.56 24.71 29.23
CA LEU A 458 8.25 25.74 28.25
C LEU A 458 8.77 27.11 28.72
N PHE A 459 8.49 27.53 29.96
CA PHE A 459 8.95 28.83 30.50
C PHE A 459 10.47 28.96 30.54
N ASN A 460 11.19 27.86 30.79
CA ASN A 460 12.65 27.87 30.77
C ASN A 460 13.22 27.90 29.34
N THR A 461 12.53 27.25 28.39
CA THR A 461 12.98 27.14 27.00
C THR A 461 12.64 28.40 26.19
N PHE A 462 11.48 28.99 26.44
CA PHE A 462 10.94 30.12 25.69
C PHE A 462 10.87 31.36 26.57
N LYS A 463 11.36 32.50 26.06
CA LYS A 463 11.24 33.78 26.77
C LYS A 463 9.80 34.30 26.65
N PHE A 464 8.96 34.00 27.63
CA PHE A 464 7.65 34.62 27.75
C PHE A 464 7.82 36.04 28.32
N ASP A 465 7.47 37.06 27.54
CA ASP A 465 7.50 38.44 28.04
C ASP A 465 6.54 38.57 29.22
N LYS A 466 7.07 39.01 30.37
CA LYS A 466 6.26 39.49 31.48
C LYS A 466 5.60 40.80 31.05
N LYS A 467 4.48 40.73 30.34
CA LYS A 467 3.50 41.83 30.40
C LYS A 467 2.81 41.71 31.75
N ILE A 468 3.38 42.40 32.74
CA ILE A 468 2.78 42.67 34.06
C ILE A 468 1.57 43.58 33.84
#